data_AF-A0A2D0SXA5-F1
#
_entry.id   AF-A0A2D0SXA5-F1
#
_cell.length_a   1.000
_cell.length_b   1.000
_cell.length_c   1.000
_cell.angle_alpha   90.00
_cell.angle_beta   90.00
_cell.angle_gamma   90.00
#
_symmetry.space_group_name_H-M   'P 1'
#
loop_
_entity.id
_entity.type
_entity.pdbx_description
1 polymer ?
#
loop_
_entity_poly.entity_id
_entity_poly.type
_entity_poly.pdbx_seq_one_letter_code
_entity_poly.pdbx_strand_id
1 'polypeptide(L)'
;MSVELYELKLPINNNDEVERMTEPYPGNGSCSNHNIPNATEESQLLSDIQPGTLNRLKTELNESVCRNLKVWMLLLIGFSLIILVIFLPIYFCAVNQEDMDDKYSVTEFVVPRFFNGNFTLLNKNVTLDEQSQSNLTQMLTHIYRSSYALGRYFSIAKVNALRSSSSSVEYKLTFKMPEEHKQIIRYTLSKEMVYHVLLQQLYDQDAGDSLYIEPTSLTMEVGS
;
A
#
# COMPACT_ATOMS: atom_id res chain seq x y z
N MET A 1 -12.03 -4.69 -36.49
CA MET A 1 -11.93 -3.31 -35.98
C MET A 1 -10.89 -3.35 -34.89
N SER A 2 -9.66 -2.99 -35.23
CA SER A 2 -8.47 -3.24 -34.39
C SER A 2 -8.11 -1.96 -33.65
N VAL A 3 -7.76 -2.07 -32.36
CA VAL A 3 -7.24 -0.97 -31.56
C VAL A 3 -5.97 -1.46 -30.87
N GLU A 4 -4.85 -0.79 -31.12
CA GLU A 4 -3.52 -1.17 -30.66
C GLU A 4 -3.24 -0.76 -29.21
N LEU A 5 -2.20 -1.38 -28.63
CA LEU A 5 -1.59 -0.95 -27.37
C LEU A 5 -0.98 0.45 -27.49
N TYR A 6 -1.03 1.21 -26.40
CA TYR A 6 -0.23 2.43 -26.21
C TYR A 6 0.89 2.17 -25.21
N GLU A 7 2.10 1.97 -25.73
CA GLU A 7 3.36 2.00 -24.99
C GLU A 7 3.73 3.44 -24.59
N LEU A 8 3.97 3.69 -23.29
CA LEU A 8 4.33 5.02 -22.78
C LEU A 8 5.86 5.20 -22.73
N LYS A 9 6.39 5.81 -23.80
CA LYS A 9 7.81 6.07 -24.04
C LYS A 9 8.41 7.10 -23.08
N LEU A 10 9.45 6.72 -22.33
CA LEU A 10 10.36 7.66 -21.66
C LEU A 10 11.39 8.23 -22.67
N PRO A 11 11.79 9.52 -22.56
CA PRO A 11 12.78 10.11 -23.46
C PRO A 11 14.21 9.72 -23.04
N ILE A 12 14.93 9.08 -23.96
CA ILE A 12 16.39 8.90 -23.89
C ILE A 12 17.04 10.09 -24.61
N ASN A 13 18.04 10.72 -23.98
CA ASN A 13 19.00 11.56 -24.69
C ASN A 13 20.34 10.81 -24.74
N ASN A 14 20.92 10.70 -25.93
CA ASN A 14 22.15 9.96 -26.17
C ASN A 14 23.37 10.86 -25.96
N ASN A 15 24.51 10.24 -25.67
CA ASN A 15 25.79 10.44 -26.39
C ASN A 15 26.89 9.70 -25.63
N ASP A 16 27.07 8.42 -25.93
CA ASP A 16 28.37 7.77 -25.81
C ASP A 16 29.29 8.28 -26.92
N GLU A 17 30.59 8.44 -26.65
CA GLU A 17 31.60 7.59 -27.31
C GLU A 17 32.97 7.69 -26.64
N VAL A 18 33.75 6.62 -26.81
CA VAL A 18 35.07 6.37 -26.21
C VAL A 18 36.11 6.30 -27.32
N GLU A 19 37.25 6.95 -27.14
CA GLU A 19 38.43 6.69 -27.98
C GLU A 19 39.66 6.23 -27.20
N ARG A 20 40.46 5.39 -27.86
CA ARG A 20 41.75 4.83 -27.41
C ARG A 20 42.87 5.84 -27.80
N MET A 21 44.19 5.66 -27.63
CA MET A 21 45.04 4.49 -27.42
C MET A 21 46.49 4.93 -27.04
N THR A 22 47.26 4.03 -26.41
CA THR A 22 48.74 3.87 -26.48
C THR A 22 49.76 4.87 -25.85
N GLU A 23 50.57 4.28 -24.96
CA GLU A 23 51.99 4.51 -24.60
C GLU A 23 52.98 4.33 -25.81
N PRO A 24 54.35 4.41 -25.70
CA PRO A 24 55.25 4.79 -24.58
C PRO A 24 56.59 5.54 -24.91
N TYR A 25 57.37 5.87 -23.85
CA TYR A 25 58.86 6.02 -23.76
C TYR A 25 59.62 7.15 -24.51
N PRO A 26 60.90 7.44 -24.17
CA PRO A 26 61.49 7.61 -22.82
C PRO A 26 62.41 8.87 -22.73
N GLY A 27 62.86 9.27 -21.53
CA GLY A 27 63.92 10.27 -21.40
C GLY A 27 64.30 10.63 -19.96
N ASN A 28 65.58 10.53 -19.61
CA ASN A 28 66.12 10.80 -18.29
C ASN A 28 67.02 12.07 -18.26
N GLY A 29 67.22 12.61 -17.06
CA GLY A 29 68.17 13.69 -16.75
C GLY A 29 67.49 14.94 -16.18
N SER A 30 68.06 15.71 -15.27
CA SER A 30 69.21 15.59 -14.35
C SER A 30 69.20 16.91 -13.53
N CYS A 31 69.81 16.92 -12.36
CA CYS A 31 69.80 17.99 -11.35
C CYS A 31 70.17 19.42 -11.84
N SER A 32 69.61 20.48 -11.24
CA SER A 32 70.28 21.31 -10.19
C SER A 32 69.53 22.62 -9.84
N ASN A 33 69.99 23.33 -8.80
CA ASN A 33 69.35 24.44 -8.09
C ASN A 33 69.52 25.84 -8.73
N HIS A 34 68.60 26.79 -8.44
CA HIS A 34 68.96 28.07 -7.80
C HIS A 34 67.76 28.81 -7.13
N ASN A 35 68.07 29.70 -6.17
CA ASN A 35 67.12 30.41 -5.29
C ASN A 35 67.01 31.93 -5.57
N ILE A 36 65.78 32.49 -5.42
CA ILE A 36 65.40 33.79 -4.75
C ILE A 36 65.91 35.12 -5.37
N PRO A 37 65.25 36.32 -5.24
CA PRO A 37 63.99 36.74 -4.55
C PRO A 37 62.86 37.09 -5.58
N ASN A 38 61.82 37.94 -5.42
CA ASN A 38 61.41 38.95 -4.40
C ASN A 38 59.86 39.13 -4.31
N ALA A 39 59.37 40.27 -3.78
CA ALA A 39 57.97 40.51 -3.34
C ALA A 39 57.25 41.73 -3.98
N THR A 40 55.99 41.96 -3.54
CA THR A 40 55.03 43.08 -3.86
C THR A 40 54.36 42.96 -5.24
N GLU A 41 53.05 43.19 -5.47
CA GLU A 41 51.99 43.93 -4.73
C GLU A 41 50.58 43.30 -4.92
N GLU A 42 49.91 42.78 -3.87
CA GLU A 42 48.43 42.55 -3.87
C GLU A 42 47.79 42.80 -2.47
N SER A 43 48.42 43.65 -1.65
CA SER A 43 48.03 43.87 -0.24
C SER A 43 47.14 45.11 -0.02
N GLN A 44 46.31 45.50 -1.01
CA GLN A 44 45.66 46.82 -1.05
C GLN A 44 44.12 46.87 -1.21
N LEU A 45 43.39 45.74 -1.21
CA LEU A 45 41.91 45.75 -1.19
C LEU A 45 41.28 45.18 0.09
N LEU A 46 42.09 44.80 1.09
CA LEU A 46 41.62 44.28 2.38
C LEU A 46 42.22 45.00 3.60
N SER A 47 42.95 46.11 3.37
CA SER A 47 43.83 46.75 4.35
C SER A 47 43.37 48.12 4.87
N ASP A 48 42.20 48.64 4.46
CA ASP A 48 41.63 49.89 5.01
C ASP A 48 40.16 49.77 5.47
N ILE A 49 39.82 48.66 6.14
CA ILE A 49 38.68 48.65 7.07
C ILE A 49 39.24 48.94 8.45
N GLN A 50 39.19 50.21 8.87
CA GLN A 50 39.60 50.60 10.22
C GLN A 50 38.95 49.72 11.29
N PRO A 51 39.66 49.41 12.41
CA PRO A 51 39.10 48.59 13.48
C PRO A 51 37.82 49.20 14.10
N GLY A 52 37.62 50.51 13.99
CA GLY A 52 36.36 51.17 14.37
C GLY A 52 35.18 50.87 13.43
N THR A 53 35.40 50.79 12.11
CA THR A 53 34.31 50.52 11.15
C THR A 53 33.93 49.04 11.15
N LEU A 54 34.90 48.13 11.28
CA LEU A 54 34.62 46.69 11.44
C LEU A 54 33.79 46.42 12.71
N ASN A 55 34.18 47.01 13.85
CA ASN A 55 33.44 46.83 15.10
C ASN A 55 32.03 47.45 15.03
N ARG A 56 31.88 48.60 14.37
CA ARG A 56 30.58 49.26 14.17
C ARG A 56 29.65 48.46 13.26
N LEU A 57 30.15 47.96 12.13
CA LEU A 57 29.40 47.05 11.26
C LEU A 57 29.05 45.75 11.99
N LYS A 58 29.97 45.21 12.81
CA LYS A 58 29.71 44.04 13.64
C LYS A 58 28.61 44.30 14.66
N THR A 59 28.52 45.48 15.27
CA THR A 59 27.40 45.85 16.16
C THR A 59 26.10 46.07 15.40
N GLU A 60 26.10 46.80 14.28
CA GLU A 60 24.89 47.08 13.48
C GLU A 60 24.30 45.78 12.88
N LEU A 61 25.15 44.89 12.33
CA LEU A 61 24.72 43.58 11.84
C LEU A 61 24.31 42.68 13.00
N ASN A 62 25.07 42.60 14.11
CA ASN A 62 24.69 41.74 15.23
C ASN A 62 23.37 42.19 15.90
N GLU A 63 23.08 43.49 15.99
CA GLU A 63 21.81 43.98 16.53
C GLU A 63 20.63 43.62 15.61
N SER A 64 20.76 43.88 14.30
CA SER A 64 19.75 43.53 13.29
C SER A 64 19.55 42.01 13.18
N VAL A 65 20.64 41.24 13.09
CA VAL A 65 20.62 39.78 13.01
C VAL A 65 20.13 39.15 14.31
N CYS A 66 20.51 39.64 15.49
CA CYS A 66 19.99 39.14 16.76
C CYS A 66 18.48 39.38 16.88
N ARG A 67 17.97 40.54 16.46
CA ARG A 67 16.52 40.81 16.43
C ARG A 67 15.80 39.86 15.48
N ASN A 68 16.34 39.66 14.27
CA ASN A 68 15.74 38.76 13.28
C ASN A 68 15.83 37.29 13.74
N LEU A 69 16.97 36.85 14.27
CA LEU A 69 17.19 35.51 14.82
C LEU A 69 16.26 35.22 16.00
N LYS A 70 15.98 36.22 16.86
CA LYS A 70 15.01 36.10 17.95
C LYS A 70 13.58 35.91 17.45
N VAL A 71 13.20 36.56 16.35
CA VAL A 71 11.90 36.34 15.68
C VAL A 71 11.85 34.96 15.03
N TRP A 72 12.89 34.54 14.31
CA TRP A 72 13.01 33.21 13.72
C TRP A 72 12.97 32.11 14.78
N MET A 73 13.65 32.28 15.92
CA MET A 73 13.61 31.35 17.05
C MET A 73 12.20 31.23 17.62
N LEU A 74 11.48 32.35 17.81
CA LEU A 74 10.09 32.33 18.30
C LEU A 74 9.15 31.63 17.29
N LEU A 75 9.34 31.87 15.99
CA LEU A 75 8.61 31.19 14.91
C LEU A 75 8.88 29.68 14.92
N LEU A 76 10.14 29.26 15.04
CA LEU A 76 10.52 27.84 15.13
C LEU A 76 9.96 27.17 16.40
N ILE A 77 9.94 27.86 17.54
CA ILE A 77 9.31 27.37 18.77
C ILE A 77 7.80 27.18 18.55
N GLY A 78 7.11 28.18 17.96
CA GLY A 78 5.68 28.08 17.65
C GLY A 78 5.37 26.93 16.67
N PHE A 79 6.15 26.79 15.61
CA PHE A 79 6.02 25.69 14.65
C PHE A 79 6.29 24.32 15.29
N SER A 80 7.30 24.22 16.15
CA SER A 80 7.62 23.01 16.92
C SER A 80 6.50 22.63 17.89
N LEU A 81 5.85 23.60 18.53
CA LEU A 81 4.67 23.36 19.39
C LEU A 81 3.46 22.87 18.57
N ILE A 82 3.20 23.45 17.39
CA ILE A 82 2.14 22.98 16.48
C ILE A 82 2.42 21.54 16.03
N ILE A 83 3.66 21.27 15.61
CA ILE A 83 4.16 19.92 15.30
C ILE A 83 3.89 18.99 16.48
N LEU A 84 4.34 19.33 17.69
CA LEU A 84 4.19 18.48 18.87
C LEU A 84 2.70 18.18 19.18
N VAL A 85 1.82 19.18 19.09
CA VAL A 85 0.37 19.02 19.30
C VAL A 85 -0.30 18.16 18.23
N ILE A 86 0.27 18.07 17.02
CA ILE A 86 -0.21 17.17 15.95
C ILE A 86 0.41 15.77 16.07
N PHE A 87 1.70 15.66 16.38
CA PHE A 87 2.40 14.38 16.47
C PHE A 87 2.05 13.59 17.74
N LEU A 88 1.72 14.24 18.86
CA LEU A 88 1.27 13.55 20.08
C LEU A 88 0.01 12.70 19.86
N PRO A 89 -1.12 13.22 19.32
CA PRO A 89 -2.29 12.41 19.03
C PRO A 89 -2.04 11.41 17.90
N ILE A 90 -1.26 11.74 16.86
CA ILE A 90 -0.90 10.76 15.81
C ILE A 90 -0.12 9.59 16.42
N TYR A 91 0.88 9.86 17.26
CA TYR A 91 1.67 8.82 17.94
C TYR A 91 0.80 8.00 18.89
N PHE A 92 -0.08 8.64 19.66
CA PHE A 92 -0.99 7.95 20.57
C PHE A 92 -2.00 7.06 19.82
N CYS A 93 -2.62 7.55 18.76
CA CYS A 93 -3.46 6.73 17.87
C CYS A 93 -2.67 5.58 17.23
N ALA A 94 -1.45 5.83 16.75
CA ALA A 94 -0.66 4.85 16.02
C ALA A 94 0.01 3.77 16.90
N VAL A 95 0.24 4.04 18.19
CA VAL A 95 0.96 3.13 19.10
C VAL A 95 0.03 2.47 20.13
N ASN A 96 -1.07 3.13 20.52
CA ASN A 96 -1.93 2.66 21.61
C ASN A 96 -3.32 2.17 21.18
N GLN A 97 -3.65 2.19 19.88
CA GLN A 97 -4.83 1.50 19.35
C GLN A 97 -4.46 0.10 18.85
N GLU A 98 -4.16 -0.80 19.79
CA GLU A 98 -4.79 -2.14 19.69
C GLU A 98 -6.25 -1.92 20.09
N ASP A 99 -7.06 -1.49 19.12
CA ASP A 99 -8.46 -1.13 19.36
C ASP A 99 -9.20 -2.33 19.95
N MET A 100 -9.82 -2.13 21.12
CA MET A 100 -10.48 -3.22 21.85
C MET A 100 -11.71 -3.78 21.10
N ASP A 101 -12.16 -3.09 20.05
CA ASP A 101 -13.18 -3.47 19.10
C ASP A 101 -12.63 -4.11 17.79
N ASP A 102 -11.35 -3.96 17.46
CA ASP A 102 -10.72 -4.69 16.33
C ASP A 102 -10.67 -6.20 16.60
N LYS A 103 -10.49 -6.58 17.88
CA LYS A 103 -10.48 -7.98 18.32
C LYS A 103 -11.89 -8.48 18.63
N TYR A 104 -12.80 -8.39 17.65
CA TYR A 104 -14.11 -9.02 17.74
C TYR A 104 -13.97 -10.53 17.94
N SER A 105 -14.26 -11.00 19.16
CA SER A 105 -14.28 -12.41 19.50
C SER A 105 -15.41 -13.12 18.74
N VAL A 106 -15.10 -13.75 17.60
CA VAL A 106 -16.04 -14.63 16.87
C VAL A 106 -16.56 -15.78 17.77
N THR A 107 -15.87 -16.06 18.88
CA THR A 107 -16.28 -16.97 19.96
C THR A 107 -17.53 -16.49 20.73
N GLU A 108 -17.77 -15.18 20.82
CA GLU A 108 -18.95 -14.58 21.48
C GLU A 108 -20.18 -14.56 20.56
N PHE A 109 -20.01 -14.84 19.27
CA PHE A 109 -21.10 -14.87 18.31
C PHE A 109 -21.89 -16.19 18.39
N VAL A 110 -22.96 -16.15 19.19
CA VAL A 110 -23.84 -17.29 19.46
C VAL A 110 -24.95 -17.51 18.43
N VAL A 111 -25.31 -16.50 17.62
CA VAL A 111 -26.43 -16.60 16.67
C VAL A 111 -25.92 -17.07 15.30
N PRO A 112 -26.16 -18.33 14.87
CA PRO A 112 -25.80 -18.76 13.53
C PRO A 112 -26.80 -18.20 12.51
N ARG A 113 -26.34 -17.97 11.28
CA ARG A 113 -27.20 -17.74 10.12
C ARG A 113 -26.64 -18.45 8.91
N PHE A 114 -27.53 -19.06 8.15
CA PHE A 114 -27.18 -19.88 7.01
C PHE A 114 -27.63 -19.23 5.71
N PHE A 115 -26.83 -19.38 4.67
CA PHE A 115 -27.25 -19.16 3.29
C PHE A 115 -26.95 -20.44 2.53
N ASN A 116 -27.97 -21.02 1.92
CA ASN A 116 -27.82 -22.16 1.03
C ASN A 116 -27.92 -21.64 -0.41
N GLY A 117 -27.42 -22.39 -1.37
CA GLY A 117 -27.60 -22.08 -2.77
C GLY A 117 -27.02 -23.15 -3.67
N ASN A 118 -27.17 -22.93 -4.97
CA ASN A 118 -26.51 -23.76 -5.98
C ASN A 118 -25.93 -22.90 -7.10
N PHE A 119 -25.03 -23.50 -7.88
CA PHE A 119 -24.49 -22.95 -9.12
C PHE A 119 -24.12 -24.10 -10.07
N THR A 120 -24.04 -23.84 -11.37
CA THR A 120 -23.54 -24.80 -12.37
C THR A 120 -22.08 -24.53 -12.71
N LEU A 121 -21.29 -25.61 -12.72
CA LEU A 121 -19.98 -25.61 -13.34
C LEU A 121 -20.14 -25.76 -14.86
N LEU A 122 -19.47 -24.90 -15.61
CA LEU A 122 -19.52 -24.91 -17.07
C LEU A 122 -18.67 -26.06 -17.65
N ASN A 123 -17.60 -26.44 -16.94
CA ASN A 123 -16.71 -27.53 -17.30
C ASN A 123 -17.31 -28.91 -16.94
N LYS A 124 -18.16 -29.42 -17.83
CA LYS A 124 -18.86 -30.72 -17.70
C LYS A 124 -17.94 -31.95 -17.65
N ASN A 125 -16.64 -31.79 -17.90
CA ASN A 125 -15.68 -32.89 -17.92
C ASN A 125 -15.07 -33.17 -16.53
N VAL A 126 -15.26 -32.27 -15.56
CA VAL A 126 -14.80 -32.46 -14.18
C VAL A 126 -15.83 -33.31 -13.43
N THR A 127 -15.48 -34.56 -13.18
CA THR A 127 -16.11 -35.31 -12.09
C THR A 127 -15.80 -34.59 -10.78
N LEU A 128 -16.81 -34.18 -10.02
CA LEU A 128 -16.61 -33.42 -8.77
C LEU A 128 -16.08 -34.34 -7.66
N ASP A 129 -14.79 -34.61 -7.73
CA ASP A 129 -14.03 -35.36 -6.76
C ASP A 129 -13.86 -34.58 -5.45
N GLU A 130 -13.29 -35.23 -4.44
CA GLU A 130 -13.06 -34.62 -3.12
C GLU A 130 -12.09 -33.43 -3.22
N GLN A 131 -11.14 -33.45 -4.17
CA GLN A 131 -10.21 -32.35 -4.41
C GLN A 131 -10.93 -31.12 -4.99
N SER A 132 -11.79 -31.28 -6.00
CA SER A 132 -12.60 -30.17 -6.55
C SER A 132 -13.54 -29.58 -5.50
N GLN A 133 -14.18 -30.42 -4.68
CA GLN A 133 -15.03 -29.97 -3.57
C GLN A 133 -14.23 -29.19 -2.50
N SER A 134 -13.01 -29.65 -2.18
CA SER A 134 -12.08 -28.95 -1.29
C SER A 134 -11.67 -27.58 -1.85
N ASN A 135 -11.29 -27.54 -3.14
CA ASN A 135 -10.89 -26.30 -3.84
C ASN A 135 -12.03 -25.27 -3.85
N LEU A 136 -13.25 -25.68 -4.22
CA LEU A 136 -14.44 -24.80 -4.18
C LEU A 136 -14.76 -24.32 -2.76
N THR A 137 -14.62 -25.20 -1.76
CA THR A 137 -14.80 -24.84 -0.34
C THR A 137 -13.75 -23.82 0.11
N GLN A 138 -12.50 -23.98 -0.32
CA GLN A 138 -11.40 -23.06 -0.04
C GLN A 138 -11.60 -21.71 -0.74
N MET A 139 -12.05 -21.70 -2.00
CA MET A 139 -12.40 -20.49 -2.76
C MET A 139 -13.50 -19.69 -2.06
N LEU A 140 -14.64 -20.31 -1.73
CA LEU A 140 -15.73 -19.65 -0.99
C LEU A 140 -15.26 -19.16 0.39
N THR A 141 -14.46 -19.97 1.09
CA THR A 141 -13.84 -19.58 2.37
C THR A 141 -12.96 -18.36 2.23
N HIS A 142 -12.15 -18.28 1.16
CA HIS A 142 -11.29 -17.14 0.90
C HIS A 142 -12.11 -15.87 0.63
N ILE A 143 -13.05 -15.93 -0.34
CA ILE A 143 -13.93 -14.83 -0.73
C ILE A 143 -14.62 -14.18 0.49
N TYR A 144 -15.28 -14.98 1.31
CA TYR A 144 -16.05 -14.43 2.42
C TYR A 144 -15.17 -14.01 3.60
N ARG A 145 -14.00 -14.63 3.81
CA ARG A 145 -13.08 -14.28 4.90
C ARG A 145 -12.20 -13.06 4.58
N SER A 146 -11.89 -12.80 3.32
CA SER A 146 -11.19 -11.59 2.86
C SER A 146 -12.11 -10.38 2.69
N SER A 147 -13.43 -10.60 2.55
CA SER A 147 -14.42 -9.53 2.43
C SER A 147 -14.45 -8.62 3.67
N TYR A 148 -14.14 -7.33 3.49
CA TYR A 148 -14.10 -6.32 4.55
C TYR A 148 -15.38 -6.26 5.41
N ALA A 149 -16.55 -6.40 4.78
CA ALA A 149 -17.84 -6.31 5.47
C ALA A 149 -18.28 -7.64 6.12
N LEU A 150 -17.99 -8.78 5.47
CA LEU A 150 -18.53 -10.10 5.81
C LEU A 150 -17.56 -10.97 6.62
N GLY A 151 -16.25 -10.79 6.48
CA GLY A 151 -15.22 -11.68 7.02
C GLY A 151 -15.26 -11.82 8.54
N ARG A 152 -15.57 -10.72 9.25
CA ARG A 152 -15.79 -10.71 10.71
C ARG A 152 -16.92 -11.62 11.19
N TYR A 153 -17.92 -11.87 10.35
CA TYR A 153 -19.06 -12.75 10.68
C TYR A 153 -18.96 -14.14 10.06
N PHE A 154 -18.08 -14.35 9.08
CA PHE A 154 -17.99 -15.61 8.35
C PHE A 154 -17.38 -16.72 9.22
N SER A 155 -18.07 -17.86 9.31
CA SER A 155 -17.64 -19.00 10.12
C SER A 155 -17.16 -20.19 9.30
N ILE A 156 -17.92 -20.66 8.31
CA ILE A 156 -17.53 -21.79 7.47
C ILE A 156 -18.32 -21.81 6.15
N ALA A 157 -17.68 -22.26 5.07
CA ALA A 157 -18.34 -22.68 3.84
C ALA A 157 -18.32 -24.21 3.76
N LYS A 158 -19.34 -24.80 3.12
CA LYS A 158 -19.39 -26.21 2.74
C LYS A 158 -19.90 -26.32 1.32
N VAL A 159 -19.34 -27.25 0.56
CA VAL A 159 -19.73 -27.55 -0.82
C VAL A 159 -20.11 -29.03 -0.88
N ASN A 160 -21.29 -29.31 -1.43
CA ASN A 160 -21.80 -30.66 -1.64
C ASN A 160 -22.00 -30.89 -3.16
N ALA A 161 -21.37 -31.92 -3.71
CA ALA A 161 -21.68 -32.37 -5.07
C ALA A 161 -23.11 -32.95 -5.11
N LEU A 162 -24.00 -32.43 -5.98
CA LEU A 162 -25.26 -33.13 -6.24
C LEU A 162 -24.96 -34.39 -7.06
N ARG A 163 -25.06 -35.57 -6.42
CA ARG A 163 -24.52 -36.85 -6.93
C ARG A 163 -25.27 -37.47 -8.13
N SER A 164 -25.99 -36.66 -8.92
CA SER A 164 -26.91 -37.11 -9.96
C SER A 164 -26.99 -36.14 -11.15
N SER A 165 -26.28 -36.45 -12.23
CA SER A 165 -26.49 -36.00 -13.63
C SER A 165 -26.37 -34.50 -14.00
N SER A 166 -26.60 -33.56 -13.08
CA SER A 166 -26.41 -32.13 -13.32
C SER A 166 -25.02 -31.68 -12.85
N SER A 167 -24.35 -30.79 -13.60
CA SER A 167 -23.15 -30.07 -13.13
C SER A 167 -23.45 -28.99 -12.07
N SER A 168 -24.56 -29.17 -11.34
CA SER A 168 -25.02 -28.30 -10.26
C SER A 168 -24.35 -28.71 -8.95
N VAL A 169 -23.78 -27.72 -8.28
CA VAL A 169 -23.09 -27.85 -7.01
C VAL A 169 -23.92 -27.11 -5.96
N GLU A 170 -24.23 -27.78 -4.85
CA GLU A 170 -24.87 -27.14 -3.71
C GLU A 170 -23.78 -26.55 -2.79
N TYR A 171 -24.02 -25.38 -2.24
CA TYR A 171 -23.15 -24.78 -1.23
C TYR A 171 -23.96 -24.27 -0.03
N LYS A 172 -23.32 -24.29 1.14
CA LYS A 172 -23.85 -23.75 2.39
C LYS A 172 -22.81 -22.86 3.06
N LEU A 173 -23.19 -21.60 3.27
CA LEU A 173 -22.42 -20.61 4.01
C LEU A 173 -22.99 -20.49 5.42
N THR A 174 -22.11 -20.44 6.42
CA THR A 174 -22.48 -20.19 7.81
C THR A 174 -21.79 -18.93 8.29
N PHE A 175 -22.61 -17.99 8.77
CA PHE A 175 -22.19 -16.80 9.47
C PHE A 175 -22.57 -16.92 10.95
N LYS A 176 -21.85 -16.23 11.81
CA LYS A 176 -22.17 -16.08 13.23
C LYS A 176 -22.29 -14.60 13.55
N MET A 177 -23.25 -14.25 14.40
CA MET A 177 -23.56 -12.88 14.79
C MET A 177 -23.68 -12.76 16.33
N PRO A 178 -23.50 -11.55 16.90
CA PRO A 178 -23.88 -11.28 18.28
C PRO A 178 -25.40 -11.34 18.46
N GLU A 179 -25.87 -11.32 19.70
CA GLU A 179 -27.30 -11.41 20.03
C GLU A 179 -28.12 -10.26 19.42
N GLU A 180 -27.55 -9.04 19.34
CA GLU A 180 -28.16 -7.85 18.71
C GLU A 180 -28.04 -7.84 17.16
N HIS A 181 -28.39 -8.94 16.52
CA HIS A 181 -28.15 -9.17 15.09
C HIS A 181 -29.06 -8.40 14.12
N LYS A 182 -30.20 -7.82 14.55
CA LYS A 182 -31.24 -7.29 13.63
C LYS A 182 -30.73 -6.23 12.63
N GLN A 183 -29.87 -5.32 13.07
CA GLN A 183 -29.29 -4.29 12.20
C GLN A 183 -28.22 -4.88 11.27
N ILE A 184 -27.39 -5.78 11.80
CA ILE A 184 -26.35 -6.50 11.03
C ILE A 184 -27.00 -7.30 9.90
N ILE A 185 -28.09 -8.02 10.18
CA ILE A 185 -28.91 -8.75 9.19
C ILE A 185 -29.39 -7.84 8.05
N ARG A 186 -29.79 -6.60 8.36
CA ARG A 186 -30.37 -5.68 7.38
C ARG A 186 -29.33 -4.98 6.51
N TYR A 187 -28.20 -4.56 7.09
CA TYR A 187 -27.23 -3.69 6.43
C TYR A 187 -25.93 -4.37 6.01
N THR A 188 -25.59 -5.54 6.55
CA THR A 188 -24.30 -6.21 6.27
C THR A 188 -24.48 -7.66 5.85
N LEU A 189 -25.33 -8.42 6.53
CA LEU A 189 -25.64 -9.81 6.22
C LEU A 189 -27.00 -9.96 5.52
N SER A 190 -27.38 -9.03 4.65
CA SER A 190 -28.57 -9.26 3.81
C SER A 190 -28.29 -10.38 2.80
N LYS A 191 -29.33 -11.06 2.30
CA LYS A 191 -29.16 -12.09 1.26
C LYS A 191 -28.50 -11.46 0.03
N GLU A 192 -28.93 -10.25 -0.29
CA GLU A 192 -28.52 -9.45 -1.43
C GLU A 192 -27.03 -9.11 -1.35
N MET A 193 -26.52 -8.75 -0.15
CA MET A 193 -25.09 -8.47 0.06
C MET A 193 -24.24 -9.74 -0.08
N VAL A 194 -24.64 -10.84 0.56
CA VAL A 194 -23.90 -12.12 0.51
C VAL A 194 -23.90 -12.69 -0.91
N TYR A 195 -25.02 -12.57 -1.64
CA TYR A 195 -25.18 -12.96 -3.04
C TYR A 195 -24.33 -12.10 -3.98
N HIS A 196 -24.37 -10.77 -3.88
CA HIS A 196 -23.60 -9.89 -4.76
C HIS A 196 -22.08 -9.98 -4.53
N VAL A 197 -21.61 -10.21 -3.30
CA VAL A 197 -20.18 -10.42 -3.04
C VAL A 197 -19.67 -11.67 -3.76
N LEU A 198 -20.42 -12.77 -3.75
CA LEU A 198 -20.07 -13.96 -4.52
C LEU A 198 -20.19 -13.71 -6.02
N LEU A 199 -21.30 -13.14 -6.47
CA LEU A 199 -21.55 -12.86 -7.89
C LEU A 199 -20.44 -12.00 -8.52
N GLN A 200 -19.97 -10.97 -7.81
CA GLN A 200 -18.84 -10.15 -8.27
C GLN A 200 -17.59 -11.02 -8.48
N GLN A 201 -17.25 -11.88 -7.53
CA GLN A 201 -16.09 -12.76 -7.63
C GLN A 201 -16.23 -13.83 -8.72
N LEU A 202 -17.45 -14.24 -9.09
CA LEU A 202 -17.68 -15.11 -10.25
C LEU A 202 -17.52 -14.37 -11.59
N TYR A 203 -17.81 -13.07 -11.63
CA TYR A 203 -17.53 -12.23 -12.80
C TYR A 203 -16.04 -11.86 -12.93
N ASP A 204 -15.33 -11.75 -11.81
CA ASP A 204 -13.88 -11.54 -11.76
C ASP A 204 -13.07 -12.83 -12.10
N GLN A 205 -13.72 -14.00 -12.16
CA GLN A 205 -13.07 -15.29 -12.45
C GLN A 205 -12.82 -15.47 -13.95
N ASP A 206 -11.59 -15.84 -14.33
CA ASP A 206 -11.23 -16.12 -15.72
C ASP A 206 -11.99 -17.34 -16.28
N ALA A 207 -12.58 -17.18 -17.46
CA ALA A 207 -13.29 -18.25 -18.18
C ALA A 207 -12.39 -19.43 -18.63
N GLY A 208 -11.08 -19.32 -18.43
CA GLY A 208 -10.11 -20.40 -18.64
C GLY A 208 -9.93 -21.34 -17.44
N ASP A 209 -10.54 -21.04 -16.29
CA ASP A 209 -10.43 -21.89 -15.10
C ASP A 209 -11.18 -23.23 -15.26
N SER A 210 -10.51 -24.31 -14.91
CA SER A 210 -11.08 -25.66 -14.80
C SER A 210 -12.34 -25.74 -13.94
N LEU A 211 -12.48 -24.88 -12.93
CA LEU A 211 -13.61 -24.79 -12.01
C LEU A 211 -14.49 -23.55 -12.26
N TYR A 212 -14.52 -23.03 -13.50
CA TYR A 212 -15.36 -21.87 -13.85
C TYR A 212 -16.84 -22.11 -13.55
N ILE A 213 -17.40 -21.23 -12.71
CA ILE A 213 -18.80 -21.22 -12.31
C ILE A 213 -19.56 -20.24 -13.21
N GLU A 214 -20.68 -20.69 -13.77
CA GLU A 214 -21.54 -19.84 -14.59
C GLU A 214 -22.28 -18.80 -13.72
N PRO A 215 -22.00 -17.48 -13.80
CA PRO A 215 -22.52 -16.51 -12.82
C PRO A 215 -24.05 -16.38 -12.85
N THR A 216 -24.67 -16.58 -14.02
CA THR A 216 -26.13 -16.57 -14.22
C THR A 216 -26.86 -17.77 -13.62
N SER A 217 -26.13 -18.82 -13.25
CA SER A 217 -26.69 -20.01 -12.59
C SER A 217 -26.79 -19.87 -11.07
N LEU A 218 -26.16 -18.85 -10.49
CA LEU A 218 -26.03 -18.71 -9.06
C LEU A 218 -27.42 -18.46 -8.44
N THR A 219 -27.81 -19.36 -7.53
CA THR A 219 -28.96 -19.15 -6.65
C THR A 219 -28.49 -19.04 -5.21
N MET A 220 -29.27 -18.33 -4.39
CA MET A 220 -29.06 -18.23 -2.95
C MET A 220 -30.39 -18.05 -2.22
N GLU A 221 -30.53 -18.68 -1.07
CA GLU A 221 -31.66 -18.57 -0.16
C GLU A 221 -31.16 -18.45 1.29
N VAL A 222 -31.99 -17.88 2.17
CA VAL A 222 -31.69 -17.84 3.60
C VAL A 222 -32.11 -19.19 4.18
N GLY A 223 -31.14 -19.95 4.71
CA GLY A 223 -31.41 -21.22 5.36
C GLY A 223 -32.07 -21.02 6.73
N SER A 224 -33.10 -21.83 7.02
CA SER A 224 -33.71 -21.98 8.34
C SER A 224 -32.79 -22.71 9.32
#